data_AF-A0A380K994-F1
#
_entry.id   AF-A0A380K994-F1
#
_cell.length_a   1.000
_cell.length_b   1.000
_cell.length_c   1.000
_cell.angle_alpha   90.00
_cell.angle_beta   90.00
_cell.angle_gamma   90.00
#
_symmetry.space_group_name_H-M   'P 1'
#
loop_
_entity.id
_entity.type
_entity.pdbx_description
1 polymer ?
#
loop_
_entity_poly.entity_id
_entity_poly.type
_entity_poly.pdbx_seq_one_letter_code
_entity_poly.pdbx_strand_id
1 'polypeptide(L)'
;MTVEQTDEKSQTFGLTLKWDDPKDAQEILTNITDSFTQVVQEVYGDSVSKVVVLSKASYNPGKVEPNLKKYVLIGTIVGSIIAIAQSLYVVLSDNTVNDAEFLESMNLIVLGELYEMSSEDEKESRYTGLSSFGRRK
;
A
#
# COMPACT_ATOMS: atom_id res chain seq x y z
N MET A 1 47.33 -19.67 -36.23
CA MET A 1 46.80 -19.69 -34.85
C MET A 1 47.55 -18.60 -34.09
N THR A 2 46.97 -17.41 -34.04
CA THR A 2 47.58 -16.28 -33.33
C THR A 2 47.03 -16.31 -31.92
N VAL A 3 47.92 -16.51 -30.95
CA VAL A 3 47.56 -16.51 -29.54
C VAL A 3 47.47 -15.05 -29.11
N GLU A 4 46.25 -14.52 -29.01
CA GLU A 4 46.01 -13.27 -28.29
C GLU A 4 46.06 -13.57 -26.80
N GLN A 5 47.23 -13.34 -26.20
CA GLN A 5 47.30 -13.18 -24.75
C GLN A 5 46.72 -11.80 -24.43
N THR A 6 45.42 -11.79 -24.12
CA THR A 6 44.80 -10.63 -23.50
C THR A 6 45.32 -10.59 -22.07
N ASP A 7 46.24 -9.66 -21.79
CA ASP A 7 46.71 -9.41 -20.43
C ASP A 7 45.52 -9.24 -19.49
N GLU A 8 45.59 -9.99 -18.40
CA GLU A 8 44.47 -10.46 -17.62
C GLU A 8 44.08 -9.47 -16.50
N LYS A 9 42.79 -9.46 -16.15
CA LYS A 9 42.19 -9.00 -14.86
C LYS A 9 41.93 -7.49 -14.65
N SER A 10 41.34 -6.77 -15.59
CA SER A 10 40.66 -5.50 -15.26
C SER A 10 39.33 -5.76 -14.53
N GLN A 11 39.21 -5.29 -13.27
CA GLN A 11 38.00 -5.47 -12.44
C GLN A 11 37.41 -4.10 -12.08
N THR A 12 36.10 -3.93 -12.27
CA THR A 12 35.38 -2.68 -11.97
C THR A 12 34.47 -2.86 -10.77
N PHE A 13 34.50 -1.89 -9.84
CA PHE A 13 33.64 -1.85 -8.67
C PHE A 13 32.68 -0.66 -8.75
N GLY A 14 31.40 -0.90 -8.50
CA GLY A 14 30.38 0.14 -8.37
C GLY A 14 30.04 0.38 -6.90
N LEU A 15 30.22 1.62 -6.44
CA LEU A 15 29.81 2.03 -5.09
C LEU A 15 28.50 2.82 -5.19
N THR A 16 27.51 2.46 -4.38
CA THR A 16 26.22 3.16 -4.30
C THR A 16 25.87 3.39 -2.85
N LEU A 17 25.67 4.66 -2.48
CA LEU A 17 25.30 5.08 -1.14
C LEU A 17 23.88 5.66 -1.16
N LYS A 18 23.05 5.22 -0.22
CA LYS A 18 21.76 5.85 0.07
C LYS A 18 21.91 6.60 1.40
N TRP A 19 21.58 7.88 1.40
CA TRP A 19 21.62 8.74 2.58
C TRP A 19 20.42 9.69 2.59
N ASP A 20 20.12 10.27 3.74
CA ASP A 20 19.00 11.21 3.91
C ASP A 20 19.24 12.50 3.11
N ASP A 21 20.44 13.08 3.23
CA ASP A 21 20.84 14.28 2.52
C ASP A 21 21.66 13.93 1.26
N PRO A 22 21.24 14.37 0.07
CA PRO A 22 21.92 14.02 -1.18
C PRO A 22 23.33 14.64 -1.28
N LYS A 23 23.56 15.79 -0.64
CA LYS A 23 24.89 16.43 -0.61
C LYS A 23 25.86 15.64 0.25
N ASP A 24 25.42 15.25 1.44
CA ASP A 24 26.21 14.45 2.37
C ASP A 24 26.53 13.08 1.77
N ALA A 25 25.57 12.48 1.05
CA ALA A 25 25.80 11.24 0.31
C ALA A 25 26.95 11.38 -0.71
N GLN A 26 27.05 12.51 -1.41
CA GLN A 26 28.12 12.75 -2.37
C GLN A 26 29.47 12.89 -1.67
N GLU A 27 29.53 13.68 -0.60
CA GLU A 27 30.77 13.92 0.14
C GLU A 27 31.30 12.63 0.77
N ILE A 28 30.42 11.87 1.43
CA ILE A 28 30.77 10.58 2.04
C ILE A 28 31.21 9.58 0.97
N LEU A 29 30.51 9.48 -0.16
CA LEU A 29 30.89 8.57 -1.24
C LEU A 29 32.23 8.95 -1.88
N THR A 30 32.53 10.24 -1.97
CA THR A 30 33.83 10.74 -2.44
C THR A 30 34.94 10.32 -1.48
N ASN A 31 34.76 10.57 -0.18
CA ASN A 31 35.73 10.18 0.85
C ASN A 31 35.97 8.66 0.90
N ILE A 32 34.91 7.86 0.73
CA ILE A 32 35.02 6.40 0.63
C ILE A 32 35.81 6.00 -0.62
N THR A 33 35.57 6.66 -1.77
CA THR A 33 36.25 6.37 -3.03
C THR A 33 37.75 6.69 -2.94
N ASP A 34 38.09 7.82 -2.29
CA ASP A 34 39.49 8.22 -2.08
C ASP A 34 40.20 7.27 -1.12
N SER A 35 39.56 6.91 -0.01
CA SER A 35 40.09 5.94 0.97
C SER A 35 40.25 4.55 0.34
N PHE A 36 39.28 4.12 -0.46
CA PHE A 36 39.35 2.84 -1.18
C PHE A 36 40.52 2.83 -2.16
N THR A 37 40.71 3.91 -2.91
CA THR A 37 41.84 4.05 -3.85
C THR A 37 43.18 3.97 -3.12
N GLN A 38 43.29 4.65 -1.97
CA GLN A 38 44.50 4.63 -1.14
C GLN A 38 44.79 3.23 -0.58
N VAL A 39 43.79 2.56 0.00
CA VAL A 39 43.96 1.22 0.59
C VAL A 39 44.32 0.19 -0.48
N VAL A 40 43.71 0.28 -1.67
CA VAL A 40 44.05 -0.64 -2.77
C VAL A 40 45.49 -0.42 -3.24
N GLN A 41 45.95 0.84 -3.33
CA GLN A 41 47.35 1.14 -3.67
C GLN A 41 48.32 0.66 -2.58
N GLU A 42 47.97 0.81 -1.30
CA GLU A 42 48.81 0.40 -0.17
C GLU A 42 48.91 -1.12 -0.04
N VAL A 43 47.78 -1.84 -0.12
CA VAL A 43 47.72 -3.29 0.10
C VAL A 43 48.28 -4.07 -1.08
N TYR A 44 48.05 -3.59 -2.31
CA TYR A 44 48.46 -4.31 -3.51
C TYR A 44 49.74 -3.77 -4.18
N GLY A 45 50.30 -2.65 -3.69
CA GLY A 45 51.59 -2.09 -4.13
C GLY A 45 51.73 -1.89 -5.65
N ASP A 46 52.96 -1.98 -6.16
CA ASP A 46 53.32 -1.86 -7.60
C ASP A 46 52.72 -2.96 -8.50
N SER A 47 52.07 -3.98 -7.91
CA SER A 47 51.42 -5.08 -8.63
C SER A 47 50.00 -4.79 -9.10
N VAL A 48 49.43 -3.62 -8.78
CA VAL A 48 48.14 -3.18 -9.33
C VAL A 48 48.36 -2.09 -10.37
N SER A 49 47.99 -2.43 -11.61
CA SER A 49 47.97 -1.57 -12.78
C SER A 49 46.91 -0.47 -12.62
N LYS A 50 47.24 0.56 -11.82
CA LYS A 50 46.58 1.86 -11.77
C LYS A 50 45.05 1.82 -11.53
N VAL A 51 44.65 2.12 -10.28
CA VAL A 51 43.25 2.40 -9.95
C VAL A 51 42.82 3.71 -10.63
N VAL A 52 41.76 3.66 -11.45
CA VAL A 52 41.18 4.83 -12.11
C VAL A 52 39.72 4.96 -11.69
N VAL A 53 39.36 6.13 -11.13
CA VAL A 53 37.97 6.47 -10.84
C VAL A 53 37.26 6.77 -12.16
N LEU A 54 36.43 5.83 -12.62
CA LEU A 54 35.69 5.93 -13.89
C LEU A 54 34.58 6.98 -13.85
N SER A 55 34.05 7.26 -12.67
CA SER A 55 32.99 8.24 -12.47
C SER A 55 33.13 8.90 -11.10
N LYS A 56 33.01 10.24 -11.06
CA LYS A 56 32.94 10.97 -9.80
C LYS A 56 31.61 10.69 -9.10
N ALA A 57 31.61 10.75 -7.77
CA ALA A 57 30.38 10.68 -6.99
C ALA A 57 29.44 11.81 -7.43
N SER A 58 28.22 11.45 -7.83
CA SER A 58 27.16 12.37 -8.22
C SER A 58 25.92 12.06 -7.37
N TYR A 59 25.21 13.09 -6.94
CA TYR A 59 23.99 12.92 -6.16
C TYR A 59 22.77 13.01 -7.07
N ASN A 60 21.76 12.19 -6.76
CA ASN A 60 20.42 12.37 -7.31
C ASN A 60 19.60 13.18 -6.29
N PRO A 61 19.16 14.42 -6.62
CA PRO A 61 18.31 15.22 -5.73
C PRO A 61 16.89 14.65 -5.60
N GLY A 62 16.52 13.68 -6.43
CA GLY A 62 15.26 12.96 -6.31
C GLY A 62 15.25 12.05 -5.10
N LYS A 63 14.43 12.37 -4.10
CA LYS A 63 14.16 11.51 -2.93
C LYS A 63 13.69 10.13 -3.43
N VAL A 64 14.49 9.08 -3.17
CA VAL A 64 14.18 7.72 -3.65
C VAL A 64 13.03 7.05 -2.86
N GLU A 65 12.68 7.60 -1.68
CA GLU A 65 11.68 7.09 -0.71
C GLU A 65 11.10 8.29 0.09
N PRO A 66 9.83 8.34 0.58
CA PRO A 66 8.82 7.29 0.62
C PRO A 66 7.88 7.40 -0.59
N ASN A 67 7.71 6.29 -1.28
CA ASN A 67 6.77 6.20 -2.38
C ASN A 67 5.34 6.13 -1.82
N LEU A 68 4.76 7.27 -1.44
CA LEU A 68 3.42 7.37 -0.85
C LEU A 68 2.38 6.60 -1.68
N LYS A 69 2.49 6.68 -3.02
CA LYS A 69 1.62 5.96 -3.95
C LYS A 69 1.65 4.43 -3.75
N LYS A 70 2.82 3.84 -3.46
CA LYS A 70 2.95 2.38 -3.25
C LYS A 70 2.29 1.96 -1.93
N TYR A 71 2.55 2.70 -0.85
CA TYR A 71 1.97 2.38 0.46
C TYR A 71 0.46 2.61 0.51
N VAL A 72 -0.03 3.68 -0.12
CA VAL A 72 -1.47 3.91 -0.26
C VAL A 72 -2.13 2.80 -1.07
N LEU A 73 -1.52 2.35 -2.18
CA LEU A 73 -2.05 1.24 -2.97
C LEU A 73 -2.16 -0.06 -2.16
N ILE A 74 -1.12 -0.40 -1.38
CA ILE A 74 -1.13 -1.57 -0.49
C ILE A 74 -2.22 -1.41 0.58
N GLY A 75 -2.31 -0.23 1.20
CA GLY A 75 -3.34 0.09 2.19
C GLY A 75 -4.76 -0.06 1.63
N THR A 76 -5.03 0.40 0.41
CA THR A 76 -6.33 0.25 -0.25
C THR A 76 -6.69 -1.22 -0.49
N ILE A 77 -5.74 -2.04 -0.94
CA ILE A 77 -5.96 -3.47 -1.16
C ILE A 77 -6.28 -4.18 0.16
N VAL A 78 -5.46 -3.96 1.18
CA VAL A 78 -5.64 -4.58 2.51
C VAL A 78 -6.95 -4.10 3.15
N GLY A 79 -7.22 -2.80 3.10
CA GLY A 79 -8.47 -2.21 3.62
C GLY A 79 -9.71 -2.75 2.91
N SER A 80 -9.64 -3.00 1.60
CA SER A 80 -10.76 -3.56 0.83
C SER A 80 -11.07 -4.99 1.26
N ILE A 81 -10.04 -5.81 1.49
CA ILE A 81 -10.21 -7.19 1.99
C ILE A 81 -10.85 -7.18 3.37
N ILE A 82 -10.39 -6.32 4.27
CA ILE A 82 -10.95 -6.20 5.63
C ILE A 82 -12.40 -5.71 5.58
N ALA A 83 -12.72 -4.73 4.73
CA ALA A 83 -14.08 -4.21 4.58
C ALA A 83 -15.06 -5.28 4.06
N ILE A 84 -14.65 -6.09 3.08
CA ILE A 84 -15.45 -7.20 2.58
C ILE A 84 -15.64 -8.26 3.68
N ALA A 85 -14.56 -8.63 4.38
CA ALA A 85 -14.63 -9.58 5.48
C ALA A 85 -15.54 -9.10 6.61
N GLN A 86 -15.48 -7.81 6.97
CA GLN A 86 -16.36 -7.21 7.96
C GLN A 86 -17.83 -7.18 7.50
N SER A 87 -18.08 -6.85 6.23
CA SER A 87 -19.43 -6.87 5.67
C SER A 87 -20.04 -8.27 5.72
N LEU A 88 -19.29 -9.29 5.27
CA LEU A 88 -19.72 -10.69 5.36
C LEU A 88 -19.87 -11.15 6.80
N TYR A 89 -19.01 -10.71 7.71
CA TYR A 89 -19.12 -11.04 9.14
C TYR A 89 -20.43 -10.51 9.73
N VAL A 90 -20.82 -9.27 9.43
CA VAL A 90 -22.09 -8.70 9.89
C VAL A 90 -23.27 -9.43 9.26
N VAL A 91 -23.24 -9.68 7.95
CA VAL A 91 -24.33 -10.38 7.23
C VAL A 91 -24.50 -11.83 7.70
N LEU A 92 -23.41 -12.56 7.94
CA LEU A 92 -23.47 -13.94 8.45
C LEU A 92 -23.76 -14.01 9.94
N SER A 93 -23.37 -13.00 10.73
CA SER A 93 -23.72 -12.92 12.14
C SER A 93 -25.16 -12.47 12.35
N ASP A 94 -25.80 -11.91 11.32
CA ASP A 94 -27.23 -11.63 11.30
C ASP A 94 -28.01 -12.92 11.00
N ASN A 95 -28.34 -13.66 12.06
CA ASN A 95 -29.26 -14.80 12.00
C ASN A 95 -30.74 -14.35 11.97
N THR A 96 -31.07 -13.22 11.35
CA THR A 96 -32.47 -12.84 11.16
C THR A 96 -33.09 -13.72 10.08
N VAL A 97 -33.85 -14.71 10.52
CA VAL A 97 -34.70 -15.55 9.70
C VAL A 97 -35.83 -14.68 9.11
N ASN A 98 -35.70 -14.31 7.83
CA ASN A 98 -36.73 -13.58 7.10
C ASN A 98 -37.38 -14.41 5.97
N ASP A 99 -36.91 -15.63 5.72
CA ASP A 99 -37.44 -16.46 4.64
C ASP A 99 -38.64 -17.29 5.12
N ALA A 100 -39.76 -17.15 4.41
CA ALA A 100 -40.97 -17.93 4.63
C ALA A 100 -40.71 -19.46 4.60
N GLU A 101 -39.71 -19.90 3.84
CA GLU A 101 -39.28 -21.31 3.78
C GLU A 101 -38.73 -21.83 5.12
N PHE A 102 -38.10 -20.98 5.95
CA PHE A 102 -37.67 -21.40 7.28
C PHE A 102 -38.86 -21.58 8.23
N LEU A 103 -39.91 -20.76 8.09
CA LEU A 103 -41.15 -20.90 8.86
C LEU A 103 -41.91 -22.19 8.52
N GLU A 104 -41.91 -22.58 7.24
CA GLU A 104 -42.43 -23.88 6.80
C GLU A 104 -41.61 -25.05 7.36
N SER A 105 -40.28 -24.92 7.44
CA SER A 105 -39.40 -25.94 8.05
C SER A 105 -39.66 -26.14 9.56
N MET A 106 -40.23 -25.14 10.23
CA MET A 106 -40.68 -25.19 11.62
C MET A 106 -42.15 -25.62 11.77
N ASN A 107 -42.81 -26.04 10.68
CA ASN A 107 -44.21 -26.48 10.64
C ASN A 107 -45.20 -25.39 11.14
N LEU A 108 -44.88 -24.12 10.89
CA LEU A 108 -45.74 -23.00 11.20
C LEU A 108 -46.56 -22.62 9.95
N ILE A 109 -47.89 -22.53 10.09
CA ILE A 109 -48.77 -22.09 9.00
C ILE A 109 -48.65 -20.57 8.87
N VAL A 110 -48.32 -20.09 7.67
CA VAL A 110 -48.32 -18.66 7.35
C VAL A 110 -49.77 -18.18 7.28
N LEU A 111 -50.18 -17.35 8.26
CA LEU A 111 -51.55 -16.84 8.40
C LEU A 111 -51.83 -15.59 7.54
N GLY A 112 -50.82 -15.12 6.80
CA GLY A 112 -50.85 -13.91 5.97
C GLY A 112 -49.73 -12.94 6.35
N GLU A 113 -49.21 -12.22 5.36
CA GLU A 113 -48.23 -11.16 5.56
C GLU A 113 -48.94 -9.89 6.05
N LEU A 114 -48.60 -9.44 7.26
CA LEU A 114 -49.03 -8.14 7.77
C LEU A 114 -47.98 -7.10 7.36
N TYR A 115 -48.38 -6.20 6.48
CA TYR A 115 -47.57 -5.03 6.13
C TYR A 115 -47.70 -4.01 7.28
N GLU A 116 -46.74 -4.02 8.19
CA GLU A 116 -46.62 -2.98 9.22
C GLU A 116 -45.87 -1.79 8.60
N MET A 117 -46.56 -0.66 8.43
CA MET A 117 -45.91 0.60 8.06
C MET A 117 -45.10 1.08 9.26
N SER A 118 -43.82 1.40 9.06
CA SER A 118 -43.03 1.99 10.12
C SER A 118 -43.62 3.35 10.51
N SER A 119 -43.46 3.74 11.77
CA SER A 119 -43.82 5.07 12.26
C SER A 119 -43.11 6.23 11.52
N GLU A 120 -42.09 5.93 10.71
CA GLU A 120 -41.51 6.85 9.72
C GLU A 120 -42.38 7.01 8.46
N ASP A 121 -42.95 5.92 7.92
CA ASP A 121 -43.81 5.90 6.73
C ASP A 121 -45.20 6.51 7.01
N GLU A 122 -45.69 6.40 8.25
CA GLU A 122 -46.92 7.07 8.69
C GLU A 122 -46.83 8.60 8.65
N LYS A 123 -45.62 9.16 8.82
CA LYS A 123 -45.41 10.62 8.79
C LYS A 123 -45.34 11.16 7.37
N GLU A 124 -44.87 10.36 6.43
CA GLU A 124 -44.75 10.75 5.02
C GLU A 124 -46.07 10.57 4.26
N SER A 125 -46.85 9.54 4.62
CA SER A 125 -48.20 9.38 4.11
C SER A 125 -49.09 10.52 4.62
N ARG A 126 -49.79 11.18 3.69
CA ARG A 126 -50.40 12.51 3.81
C ARG A 126 -51.64 12.58 4.73
N TYR A 127 -51.66 11.85 5.84
CA TYR A 127 -52.74 11.87 6.83
C TYR A 127 -52.55 12.93 7.93
N THR A 128 -51.32 13.41 8.14
CA THR A 128 -51.01 14.48 9.12
C THR A 128 -51.59 15.85 8.74
N GLY A 129 -52.04 16.03 7.49
CA GLY A 129 -52.67 17.28 7.01
C GLY A 129 -54.18 17.40 7.28
N LEU A 130 -54.86 16.32 7.66
CA LEU A 130 -56.33 16.29 7.80
C LEU A 130 -56.82 16.40 9.26
N SER A 131 -55.97 16.12 10.26
CA SER A 131 -56.38 16.12 11.68
C SER A 131 -56.33 17.49 12.36
N SER A 132 -55.79 18.54 11.72
CA SER A 132 -55.66 19.89 12.31
C SER A 132 -56.81 20.85 11.98
N PHE A 133 -57.80 20.46 11.16
CA PHE A 133 -58.91 21.34 10.77
C PHE A 133 -60.14 21.28 11.70
N GLY A 134 -60.11 20.45 12.75
CA GLY A 134 -61.29 20.13 13.56
C GLY A 134 -61.37 20.69 14.98
N ARG A 135 -60.52 21.67 15.37
CA ARG A 135 -60.60 22.28 16.71
C ARG A 135 -60.72 23.80 16.65
N ARG A 136 -61.92 24.27 16.28
CA ARG A 136 -62.43 25.57 16.72
C ARG A 136 -63.90 25.42 17.10
N LYS A 137 -64.15 25.23 18.40
CA LYS A 137 -65.19 25.93 19.15
C LYS A 137 -64.88 25.85 20.63
#